data_AF-A0A5C3KBE0-F1
#
_entry.id   AF-A0A5C3KBE0-F1
#
_cell.length_a   1.000
_cell.length_b   1.000
_cell.length_c   1.000
_cell.angle_alpha   90.00
_cell.angle_beta   90.00
_cell.angle_gamma   90.00
#
_symmetry.space_group_name_H-M   'P 1'
#
loop_
_entity.id
_entity.type
_entity.pdbx_description
1 polymer ?
#
loop_
_entity_poly.entity_id
_entity_poly.type
_entity_poly.pdbx_seq_one_letter_code
_entity_poly.pdbx_strand_id
1 'polypeptide(L)' 'MNWKSLLASVLVAPLANALIRFPCSQLVTERLDPLVTPGQVSPHLHQIVGGVRI' A
#
# COMPACT_ATOMS: atom_id res chain seq x y z
N MET A 1 4.95 0.43 37.84
CA MET A 1 4.27 1.40 36.95
C MET A 1 5.32 2.01 36.02
N ASN A 2 5.42 1.55 34.78
CA ASN A 2 6.48 1.98 33.84
C ASN A 2 6.11 3.28 33.11
N TRP A 3 5.64 4.27 33.88
CA TRP A 3 5.12 5.54 33.37
C TRP A 3 6.15 6.32 32.54
N LYS A 4 7.43 6.22 32.91
CA LYS A 4 8.55 6.83 32.18
C LYS A 4 8.63 6.31 30.73
N SER A 5 8.39 5.02 30.51
CA SER A 5 8.42 4.41 29.18
C SER A 5 7.23 4.85 28.34
N LEU A 6 6.04 5.00 28.94
CA LEU A 6 4.86 5.52 28.26
C LEU A 6 5.06 6.98 27.83
N LEU A 7 5.61 7.81 28.71
CA LEU A 7 5.94 9.19 28.40
C LEU A 7 6.97 9.30 27.27
N ALA A 8 8.00 8.46 27.28
CA ALA A 8 8.99 8.42 26.21
C ALA A 8 8.37 8.04 24.85
N SER A 9 7.43 7.08 24.83
CA SER A 9 6.73 6.65 23.61
C SER A 9 5.86 7.77 23.02
N VAL A 10 5.09 8.47 23.86
CA VAL A 10 4.25 9.60 23.42
C VAL A 10 5.09 10.73 22.82
N LEU A 11 6.26 11.01 23.38
CA LEU A 11 7.15 12.06 22.89
C LEU A 11 7.68 11.77 21.47
N VAL A 12 7.91 10.49 21.14
CA VAL A 12 8.50 10.06 19.86
C VAL A 12 7.43 9.68 18.82
N ALA A 13 6.18 9.44 19.24
CA ALA A 13 5.05 9.13 18.36
C ALA A 13 4.90 10.02 17.10
N PRO A 14 5.05 11.37 17.14
CA PRO A 14 4.89 12.20 15.94
C PRO A 14 6.02 12.06 14.92
N LEU A 15 7.14 11.43 15.28
CA LEU A 15 8.25 11.13 14.36
C LEU A 15 7.98 9.86 13.53
N ALA A 16 6.92 9.11 13.84
CA ALA A 16 6.55 7.91 13.11
C ALA A 16 5.93 8.28 11.76
N ASN A 17 6.60 7.88 10.66
CA ASN A 17 6.04 7.97 9.31
C ASN A 17 5.20 6.70 9.00
N ALA A 18 4.06 6.57 9.68
CA ALA A 18 3.17 5.40 9.56
C ALA A 18 2.19 5.46 8.37
N LEU A 19 2.54 6.20 7.31
CA LEU A 19 1.70 6.38 6.13
C LEU A 19 2.32 5.67 4.94
N ILE A 20 1.53 4.80 4.29
CA ILE A 20 1.88 4.29 2.96
C ILE A 20 1.58 5.42 1.96
N ARG A 21 2.63 6.02 1.39
CA ARG A 21 2.47 7.00 0.31
C ARG A 21 2.17 6.27 -0.98
N PHE A 22 0.93 6.35 -1.43
CA PHE A 22 0.60 6.00 -2.80
C PHE A 22 1.11 7.11 -3.73
N PRO A 23 1.94 6.81 -4.74
CA PRO A 23 2.35 7.82 -5.70
C PRO A 23 1.13 8.35 -6.45
N CYS A 24 1.19 9.60 -6.93
CA CYS A 24 0.18 10.18 -7.84
C CYS A 24 0.27 9.59 -9.27
N SER A 25 0.54 8.29 -9.36
CA SER A 25 0.63 7.58 -10.62
C SER A 25 -0.77 7.21 -11.09
N GLN A 26 -0.91 6.95 -12.39
CA GLN A 26 -2.19 6.58 -12.98
C GLN A 26 -2.79 5.37 -12.27
N LEU A 27 -4.05 5.49 -11.86
CA LEU A 27 -4.82 4.39 -11.34
C LEU A 27 -5.59 3.73 -12.48
N VAL A 28 -5.37 2.43 -12.68
CA VAL A 28 -6.09 1.63 -13.68
C VAL A 28 -6.74 0.43 -13.02
N THR A 29 -7.82 -0.06 -13.63
CA THR A 29 -8.51 -1.27 -13.20
C THR A 29 -8.43 -2.30 -14.31
N GLU A 30 -7.73 -3.40 -14.07
CA GLU A 30 -7.37 -4.38 -15.10
C GLU A 30 -7.53 -5.82 -14.60
N ARG A 31 -7.65 -6.75 -15.54
CA ARG A 31 -7.69 -8.20 -15.28
C ARG A 31 -6.31 -8.85 -15.45
N LEU A 32 -5.31 -8.28 -14.77
CA LEU A 32 -3.94 -8.79 -14.78
C LEU A 32 -3.56 -9.29 -13.38
N ASP A 33 -3.23 -10.58 -13.28
CA ASP A 33 -2.76 -11.20 -12.05
C ASP A 33 -1.59 -12.16 -12.35
N PRO A 34 -0.35 -11.64 -12.34
CA PRO A 34 0.82 -12.45 -12.66
C PRO A 34 1.16 -13.48 -11.58
N LEU A 35 0.55 -13.39 -10.40
CA LEU A 35 0.90 -14.24 -9.25
C LEU A 35 -0.01 -15.47 -9.18
N VAL A 36 -1.32 -15.29 -9.32
CA VAL A 36 -2.28 -16.39 -9.18
C VAL A 36 -2.68 -16.98 -10.54
N THR A 37 -2.77 -16.16 -11.59
CA THR A 37 -3.21 -16.60 -12.93
C THR A 37 -2.23 -16.18 -14.03
N PRO A 38 -0.96 -16.64 -13.97
CA PRO A 38 0.06 -16.25 -14.93
C PRO A 38 -0.29 -16.66 -16.36
N GLY A 39 -0.12 -15.74 -17.31
CA GLY A 39 -0.31 -15.99 -18.74
C GLY A 39 -1.76 -16.12 -19.20
N GLN A 40 -2.74 -15.83 -18.34
CA GLN A 40 -4.17 -15.86 -18.66
C GLN A 40 -4.84 -14.55 -18.23
N VAL A 41 -6.07 -14.30 -18.69
CA VAL A 41 -6.88 -13.18 -18.19
C VAL A 41 -7.38 -13.51 -16.80
N SER A 42 -7.13 -12.63 -15.83
CA SER A 42 -7.52 -12.86 -14.44
C SER A 42 -9.06 -12.97 -14.29
N PRO A 43 -9.56 -13.90 -13.45
CA PRO A 43 -10.98 -13.97 -13.12
C PRO A 43 -11.46 -12.79 -12.26
N HIS A 44 -10.54 -11.99 -11.70
CA HIS A 44 -10.83 -10.85 -10.83
C HIS A 44 -10.25 -9.54 -11.38
N LEU A 45 -10.72 -8.42 -10.84
CA LEU A 45 -10.21 -7.09 -11.19
C LEU A 45 -9.25 -6.60 -10.14
N HIS A 46 -8.12 -6.06 -10.58
CA HIS A 46 -7.12 -5.44 -9.74
C HIS A 46 -7.07 -3.93 -10.00
N GLN A 47 -6.99 -3.16 -8.92
CA GLN A 47 -6.67 -1.74 -8.99
C GLN A 47 -5.15 -1.59 -8.94
N ILE A 48 -4.56 -1.12 -10.04
CA ILE A 48 -3.11 -1.09 -10.27
C ILE A 48 -2.65 0.37 -10.29
N VAL A 49 -1.58 0.65 -9.54
CA VAL A 49 -0.95 1.97 -9.49
C VAL A 49 0.23 2.01 -10.48
N GLY A 50 0.22 2.97 -11.39
CA GLY A 50 1.26 3.14 -12.42
C GLY A 50 1.11 2.24 -13.64
N GLY A 51 -0.07 1.65 -13.85
CA GLY A 51 -0.39 0.95 -15.08
C GLY A 51 -0.56 1.91 -16.27
N VAL A 52 -0.36 1.39 -17.48
CA VAL A 52 -0.60 2.13 -18.73
C VAL A 52 -1.90 1.62 -19.34
N ARG A 53 -2.86 2.51 -19.60
CA ARG A 53 -4.05 2.12 -20.37
C ARG A 53 -3.61 1.90 -21.81
N ILE A 54 -3.53 0.65 -22.24
CA ILE A 54 -3.43 0.27 -23.65
C ILE A 54 -4.79 0.40 -24.35
#